data_AF-A0A8H6J9K6-F1
#
_entry.id   AF-A0A8H6J9K6-F1
#
_cell.length_a   1.000
_cell.length_b   1.000
_cell.length_c   1.000
_cell.angle_alpha   90.00
_cell.angle_beta   90.00
_cell.angle_gamma   90.00
#
_symmetry.space_group_name_H-M   'P 1'
#
loop_
_entity.id
_entity.type
_entity.pdbx_description
1 polymer ?
#
loop_
_entity_poly.entity_id
_entity_poly.type
_entity_poly.pdbx_seq_one_letter_code
_entity_poly.pdbx_strand_id
1 'polypeptide(L)'
;GSGKTVLTSGETATFFFPQFADPTPLSAETTLRSILRQSLDLVKLSDEWESQLAELDRMPSSDMDLLTTLLRQIFRQTKIFYVFIDGLDEFEPTTRRALLESLASIDSESRFRVFLSSRESLSGELKDRVPSIATVSMASTQAMADIGIFVKETLQERRRNGDLNVENASIIDDVQQALINRADGIHFAIIRLLKGLGERYCADQNDLIRCSAMKGDLDLLDALLDGISTDETTLVSALYKASGHGQVEVVNRLIAKGANVKKGALRAASAHDHAEFVKLLLSAGADVNMEDLEEALGDDRIEIFTSLSLAAGADVKNRVLNRASIKGQTEAVKALLSVGADANLGALHSASREGHIEIIKLFILAGADVRARSIFGRGQYTPLQVADQAGGKEAIVRLLRDAGAQW
;
A
#
# COMPACT_ATOMS: atom_id res chain seq x y z
N GLY A 1 24.09 -20.98 -6.52
CA GLY A 1 24.41 -19.94 -5.53
C GLY A 1 23.18 -19.69 -4.69
N SER A 2 23.32 -19.11 -3.51
CA SER A 2 22.21 -18.90 -2.59
C SER A 2 22.17 -17.46 -2.07
N GLY A 3 20.96 -16.95 -1.86
CA GLY A 3 20.70 -15.61 -1.32
C GLY A 3 19.38 -15.64 -0.54
N LYS A 4 19.29 -14.85 0.53
CA LYS A 4 18.18 -14.88 1.49
C LYS A 4 17.68 -13.46 1.76
N THR A 5 16.36 -13.26 1.86
CA THR A 5 15.76 -11.96 2.21
C THR A 5 14.51 -12.16 3.08
N VAL A 6 14.40 -11.39 4.17
CA VAL A 6 13.16 -11.24 4.95
C VAL A 6 12.34 -10.11 4.33
N LEU A 7 11.12 -10.40 3.89
CA LEU A 7 10.30 -9.42 3.17
C LEU A 7 9.50 -8.51 4.13
N THR A 8 8.87 -9.09 5.17
CA THR A 8 8.13 -8.38 6.22
C THR A 8 8.09 -9.20 7.54
N SER A 9 7.37 -8.74 8.57
CA SER A 9 7.20 -9.43 9.86
C SER A 9 6.45 -10.78 9.74
N GLY A 10 7.21 -11.84 9.42
CA GLY A 10 6.75 -13.23 9.38
C GLY A 10 6.72 -13.87 7.99
N GLU A 11 7.14 -13.14 6.95
CA GLU A 11 7.27 -13.63 5.57
C GLU A 11 8.73 -13.95 5.23
N THR A 12 8.97 -15.04 4.51
CA THR A 12 10.32 -15.51 4.17
C THR A 12 10.46 -15.85 2.69
N ALA A 13 11.58 -15.46 2.08
CA ALA A 13 11.95 -15.89 0.74
C ALA A 13 13.32 -16.59 0.69
N THR A 14 13.35 -17.68 -0.08
CA THR A 14 14.55 -18.48 -0.36
C THR A 14 14.77 -18.59 -1.86
N PHE A 15 16.02 -18.42 -2.30
CA PHE A 15 16.39 -18.42 -3.71
C PHE A 15 17.36 -19.57 -4.01
N PHE A 16 17.10 -20.28 -5.10
CA PHE A 16 17.97 -21.30 -5.65
C PHE A 16 18.20 -21.04 -7.14
N PHE A 17 19.47 -21.09 -7.55
CA PHE A 17 19.86 -21.04 -8.95
C PHE A 17 21.07 -21.96 -9.18
N PRO A 18 21.07 -22.77 -10.25
CA PRO A 18 22.22 -23.53 -10.71
C PRO A 18 23.45 -22.63 -10.90
N GLN A 19 24.62 -23.12 -10.51
CA GLN A 19 25.89 -22.46 -10.83
C GLN A 19 26.50 -23.09 -12.08
N PHE A 20 26.57 -22.33 -13.17
CA PHE A 20 27.18 -22.77 -14.43
C PHE A 20 28.66 -23.15 -14.33
N ALA A 21 29.36 -22.68 -13.28
CA ALA A 21 30.77 -22.97 -13.05
C ALA A 21 31.02 -24.21 -12.18
N ASP A 22 29.96 -24.82 -11.62
CA ASP A 22 30.06 -25.98 -10.74
C ASP A 22 29.75 -27.27 -11.54
N PRO A 23 30.72 -28.19 -11.72
CA PRO A 23 30.51 -29.43 -12.47
C PRO A 23 29.65 -30.45 -11.72
N THR A 24 29.25 -30.17 -10.48
CA THR A 24 28.45 -31.09 -9.66
C THR A 24 27.04 -31.24 -10.26
N PRO A 25 26.58 -32.47 -10.57
CA PRO A 25 25.24 -32.67 -11.13
C PRO A 25 24.17 -32.08 -10.21
N LEU A 26 23.25 -31.29 -10.79
CA LEU A 26 22.08 -30.81 -10.06
C LEU A 26 21.26 -32.02 -9.62
N SER A 27 21.02 -32.12 -8.31
CA SER A 27 20.13 -33.13 -7.73
C SER A 27 18.96 -32.45 -7.01
N ALA A 28 17.81 -33.12 -7.00
CA ALA A 28 16.63 -32.66 -6.26
C ALA A 28 16.96 -32.55 -4.77
N GLU A 29 17.74 -33.49 -4.26
CA GLU A 29 18.23 -33.54 -2.89
C GLU A 29 19.07 -32.29 -2.54
N THR A 30 20.08 -31.97 -3.35
CA THR A 30 20.95 -30.80 -3.13
C THR A 30 20.13 -29.50 -3.14
N THR A 31 19.13 -29.44 -4.02
CA THR A 31 18.21 -28.30 -4.12
C THR A 31 17.38 -28.16 -2.84
N LEU A 32 16.74 -29.24 -2.38
CA LEU A 32 15.94 -29.22 -1.14
C LEU A 32 16.80 -28.97 0.10
N ARG A 33 18.00 -29.54 0.18
CA ARG A 33 18.96 -29.26 1.27
C ARG A 33 19.35 -27.78 1.28
N SER A 34 19.58 -27.19 0.12
CA SER A 34 19.87 -25.75 0.00
C SER A 34 18.68 -24.91 0.48
N ILE A 35 17.47 -25.24 0.05
CA ILE A 35 16.25 -24.56 0.49
C ILE A 35 16.09 -24.69 2.02
N LEU A 36 16.26 -25.90 2.55
CA LEU A 36 16.16 -26.20 3.97
C LEU A 36 17.13 -25.34 4.77
N ARG A 37 18.42 -25.37 4.43
CA ARG A 37 19.47 -24.60 5.12
C ARG A 37 19.19 -23.10 5.13
N GLN A 38 18.74 -22.54 4.00
CA GLN A 38 18.37 -21.13 3.91
C GLN A 38 17.17 -20.77 4.82
N SER A 39 16.37 -21.77 5.21
CA SER A 39 15.16 -21.60 6.01
C SER A 39 15.37 -21.75 7.52
N LEU A 40 16.53 -22.26 7.97
CA LEU A 40 16.77 -22.65 9.38
C LEU A 40 16.94 -21.48 10.35
N ASP A 41 17.52 -20.36 9.91
CA ASP A 41 17.75 -19.18 10.76
C ASP A 41 16.45 -18.48 11.22
N LEU A 42 15.30 -18.93 10.74
CA LEU A 42 14.00 -18.25 10.90
C LEU A 42 13.14 -18.89 11.98
N VAL A 43 13.64 -19.97 12.57
CA VAL A 43 12.94 -20.79 13.56
C VAL A 43 13.87 -21.00 14.77
N LYS A 44 13.33 -20.89 15.98
CA LYS A 44 14.04 -21.41 17.16
C LYS A 44 14.06 -22.93 17.07
N LEU A 45 15.21 -23.48 16.71
CA LEU A 45 15.42 -24.92 16.62
C LEU A 45 15.30 -25.52 18.03
N SER A 46 14.47 -26.57 18.18
CA SER A 46 14.51 -27.39 19.40
C SER A 46 15.67 -28.38 19.33
N ASP A 47 16.07 -28.97 20.46
CA ASP A 47 17.14 -29.99 20.52
C ASP A 47 16.87 -31.20 19.59
N GLU A 48 15.59 -31.49 19.31
CA GLU A 48 15.15 -32.51 18.36
C GLU A 48 15.50 -32.16 16.91
N TRP A 49 15.42 -30.87 16.53
CA TRP A 49 15.79 -30.38 15.21
C TRP A 49 17.30 -30.41 14.97
N GLU A 50 18.08 -30.00 15.98
CA GLU A 50 19.54 -30.05 15.89
C GLU A 50 20.01 -31.50 15.68
N SER A 51 19.33 -32.46 16.33
CA SER A 51 19.59 -33.89 16.17
C SER A 51 19.23 -34.38 14.75
N GLN A 52 18.06 -34.02 14.23
CA GLN A 52 17.61 -34.41 12.87
C GLN A 52 18.47 -33.80 11.75
N LEU A 53 18.92 -32.55 11.93
CA LEU A 53 19.85 -31.90 10.99
C LEU A 53 21.25 -32.53 11.06
N ALA A 54 21.72 -32.88 12.27
CA ALA A 54 22.99 -33.59 12.44
C ALA A 54 22.95 -35.01 11.85
N GLU A 55 21.79 -35.68 11.85
CA GLU A 55 21.59 -36.95 11.14
C GLU A 55 21.60 -36.77 9.63
N LEU A 56 20.95 -35.72 9.10
CA LEU A 56 20.96 -35.38 7.67
C LEU A 56 22.37 -35.11 7.11
N ASP A 57 23.23 -34.46 7.89
CA ASP A 57 24.63 -34.20 7.50
C ASP A 57 25.49 -35.48 7.54
N ARG A 58 25.05 -36.53 8.25
CA ARG A 58 25.75 -37.82 8.36
C ARG A 58 25.23 -38.89 7.39
N MET A 59 24.08 -38.67 6.76
CA MET A 59 23.47 -39.64 5.83
C MET A 59 24.09 -39.57 4.42
N PRO A 60 24.53 -40.71 3.84
CA PRO A 60 25.16 -40.76 2.52
C PRO A 60 24.18 -40.76 1.33
N SER A 61 22.85 -40.84 1.52
CA SER A 61 21.89 -40.90 0.40
C SER A 61 20.48 -40.36 0.72
N SER A 62 19.96 -39.51 -0.17
CA SER A 62 18.59 -39.41 -0.74
C SER A 62 17.33 -39.68 0.08
N ASP A 63 17.30 -39.47 1.39
CA ASP A 63 16.03 -39.49 2.12
C ASP A 63 15.23 -38.20 1.83
N MET A 64 14.65 -38.18 0.62
CA MET A 64 13.81 -37.10 0.11
C MET A 64 12.56 -36.93 0.96
N ASP A 65 12.06 -38.00 1.59
CA ASP A 65 10.89 -37.97 2.46
C ASP A 65 11.21 -37.24 3.77
N LEU A 66 12.38 -37.50 4.36
CA LEU A 66 12.87 -36.76 5.53
C LEU A 66 13.09 -35.28 5.21
N LEU A 67 13.77 -34.95 4.11
CA LEU A 67 13.98 -33.56 3.67
C LEU A 67 12.65 -32.82 3.44
N THR A 68 11.72 -33.48 2.76
CA THR A 68 10.38 -32.94 2.50
C THR A 68 9.61 -32.73 3.80
N THR A 69 9.72 -33.66 4.76
CA THR A 69 9.06 -33.58 6.07
C THR A 69 9.59 -32.41 6.90
N LEU A 70 10.91 -32.23 6.95
CA LEU A 70 11.55 -31.13 7.66
C LEU A 70 11.19 -29.77 7.04
N LEU A 71 11.16 -29.68 5.70
CA LEU A 71 10.70 -28.49 5.00
C LEU A 71 9.24 -28.16 5.35
N ARG A 72 8.32 -29.14 5.31
CA ARG A 72 6.92 -28.91 5.72
C ARG A 72 6.82 -28.36 7.14
N GLN A 73 7.61 -28.92 8.06
CA GLN A 73 7.59 -28.51 9.46
C GLN A 73 8.12 -27.07 9.65
N ILE A 74 9.19 -26.67 8.95
CA ILE A 74 9.68 -25.27 8.96
C ILE A 74 8.60 -24.33 8.41
N PHE A 75 8.02 -24.69 7.27
CA PHE A 75 7.03 -23.83 6.61
C PHE A 75 5.78 -23.61 7.47
N ARG A 76 5.38 -24.59 8.29
CA ARG A 76 4.26 -24.45 9.25
C ARG A 76 4.49 -23.37 10.30
N GLN A 77 5.73 -23.07 10.65
CA GLN A 77 6.10 -22.07 11.65
C GLN A 77 6.18 -20.65 11.07
N THR A 78 6.23 -20.52 9.75
CA THR A 78 6.26 -19.23 9.05
C THR A 78 4.84 -18.80 8.65
N LYS A 79 4.58 -17.48 8.54
CA LYS A 79 3.25 -17.02 8.09
C LYS A 79 3.05 -17.27 6.60
N ILE A 80 4.04 -16.91 5.78
CA ILE A 80 4.08 -17.18 4.33
C ILE A 80 5.53 -17.47 3.93
N PHE A 81 5.72 -18.50 3.10
CA PHE A 81 7.02 -18.94 2.63
C PHE A 81 7.10 -18.96 1.10
N TYR A 82 8.12 -18.32 0.55
CA TYR A 82 8.37 -18.18 -0.87
C TYR A 82 9.64 -18.95 -1.29
N VAL A 83 9.53 -19.80 -2.30
CA VAL A 83 10.67 -20.52 -2.90
C VAL A 83 10.82 -20.11 -4.35
N PHE A 84 12.01 -19.66 -4.72
CA PHE A 84 12.39 -19.29 -6.08
C PHE A 84 13.41 -20.28 -6.62
N ILE A 85 13.09 -20.93 -7.74
CA ILE A 85 14.00 -21.83 -8.46
C ILE A 85 14.17 -21.30 -9.87
N ASP A 86 15.37 -20.79 -10.16
CA ASP A 86 15.77 -20.31 -11.47
C ASP A 86 16.44 -21.43 -12.28
N GLY A 87 16.19 -21.50 -13.59
CA GLY A 87 16.86 -22.45 -14.50
C GLY A 87 16.42 -23.91 -14.31
N LEU A 88 15.12 -24.18 -14.20
CA LEU A 88 14.60 -25.54 -14.04
C LEU A 88 14.92 -26.45 -15.24
N ASP A 89 15.12 -25.88 -16.42
CA ASP A 89 15.54 -26.60 -17.64
C ASP A 89 16.97 -27.15 -17.59
N GLU A 90 17.79 -26.65 -16.68
CA GLU A 90 19.16 -27.15 -16.47
C GLU A 90 19.17 -28.48 -15.68
N PHE A 91 18.04 -28.88 -15.09
CA PHE A 91 17.91 -30.16 -14.40
C PHE A 91 17.63 -31.30 -15.38
N GLU A 92 18.35 -32.41 -15.20
CA GLU A 92 18.03 -33.66 -15.88
C GLU A 92 16.56 -34.08 -15.63
N PRO A 93 15.85 -34.65 -16.62
CA PRO A 93 14.40 -34.88 -16.53
C PRO A 93 13.96 -35.73 -15.33
N THR A 94 14.76 -36.72 -14.93
CA THR A 94 14.49 -37.57 -13.76
C THR A 94 14.62 -36.80 -12.45
N THR A 95 15.65 -35.97 -12.34
CA THR A 95 15.90 -35.12 -11.18
C THR A 95 14.85 -34.01 -11.07
N ARG A 96 14.57 -33.33 -12.18
CA ARG A 96 13.53 -32.30 -12.26
C ARG A 96 12.19 -32.84 -11.78
N ARG A 97 11.84 -34.04 -12.25
CA ARG A 97 10.62 -34.74 -11.84
C ARG A 97 10.57 -34.96 -10.32
N ALA A 98 11.62 -35.53 -9.74
CA ALA A 98 11.68 -35.77 -8.30
C ALA A 98 11.54 -34.47 -7.50
N LEU A 99 12.19 -33.39 -7.95
CA LEU A 99 12.09 -32.07 -7.32
C LEU A 99 10.65 -31.52 -7.36
N LEU A 100 10.00 -31.57 -8.53
CA LEU A 100 8.63 -31.09 -8.70
C LEU A 100 7.64 -31.91 -7.86
N GLU A 101 7.80 -33.23 -7.81
CA GLU A 101 6.96 -34.12 -7.01
C GLU A 101 7.12 -33.85 -5.50
N SER A 102 8.36 -33.64 -5.03
CA SER A 102 8.62 -33.25 -3.64
C SER A 102 8.00 -31.89 -3.30
N LEU A 103 8.19 -30.87 -4.14
CA LEU A 103 7.61 -29.54 -3.92
C LEU A 103 6.08 -29.57 -3.95
N ALA A 104 5.47 -30.31 -4.87
CA ALA A 104 4.02 -30.50 -4.92
C ALA A 104 3.49 -31.23 -3.69
N SER A 105 4.25 -32.19 -3.12
CA SER A 105 3.86 -32.89 -1.89
C SER A 105 3.94 -32.03 -0.62
N ILE A 106 4.62 -30.88 -0.69
CA ILE A 106 4.67 -29.87 0.38
C ILE A 106 3.45 -28.95 0.27
N ASP A 107 2.91 -28.79 -0.94
CA ASP A 107 1.79 -27.89 -1.26
C ASP A 107 0.43 -28.49 -0.89
N SER A 108 0.16 -28.53 0.42
CA SER A 108 -1.17 -28.88 0.97
C SER A 108 -1.81 -27.74 1.77
N GLU A 109 -1.15 -26.57 1.90
CA GLU A 109 -1.60 -25.45 2.73
C GLU A 109 -1.31 -24.11 2.05
N SER A 110 -2.28 -23.18 2.08
CA SER A 110 -2.33 -21.87 1.39
C SER A 110 -1.20 -20.86 1.68
N ARG A 111 -0.17 -21.28 2.43
CA ARG A 111 0.92 -20.47 2.97
C ARG A 111 2.26 -20.70 2.25
N PHE A 112 2.37 -21.72 1.41
CA PHE A 112 3.57 -22.03 0.65
C PHE A 112 3.43 -21.58 -0.82
N ARG A 113 4.46 -20.93 -1.37
CA ARG A 113 4.43 -20.41 -2.74
C ARG A 113 5.74 -20.71 -3.46
N VAL A 114 5.65 -21.49 -4.53
CA VAL A 114 6.81 -21.87 -5.37
C VAL A 114 6.76 -21.12 -6.69
N PHE A 115 7.89 -20.56 -7.08
CA PHE A 115 8.10 -19.89 -8.36
C PHE A 115 9.22 -20.58 -9.10
N LEU A 116 8.93 -20.96 -10.33
CA LEU A 116 9.83 -21.72 -11.19
C LEU A 116 10.11 -20.90 -12.43
N SER A 117 11.38 -20.80 -12.80
CA SER A 117 11.85 -20.21 -14.05
C SER A 117 12.35 -21.33 -14.97
N SER A 118 12.04 -21.24 -16.26
CA SER A 118 12.57 -22.16 -17.26
C SER A 118 12.46 -21.62 -18.68
N ARG A 119 13.16 -22.25 -19.63
CA ARG A 119 12.88 -22.08 -21.07
C ARG A 119 11.49 -22.60 -21.47
N GLU A 120 10.97 -22.08 -22.57
CA GLU A 120 9.63 -22.40 -23.10
C GLU A 120 9.45 -23.89 -23.43
N SER A 121 10.53 -24.61 -23.74
CA SER A 121 10.51 -26.04 -24.03
C SER A 121 9.93 -26.90 -22.89
N LEU A 122 9.93 -26.40 -21.64
CA LEU A 122 9.34 -27.11 -20.49
C LEU A 122 7.87 -26.77 -20.22
N SER A 123 7.28 -25.84 -20.95
CA SER A 123 5.90 -25.37 -20.72
C SER A 123 4.86 -26.51 -20.74
N GLY A 124 4.98 -27.44 -21.69
CA GLY A 124 4.10 -28.62 -21.78
C GLY A 124 4.23 -29.55 -20.59
N GLU A 125 5.48 -29.92 -20.22
CA GLU A 125 5.75 -30.80 -19.08
C GLU A 125 5.22 -30.21 -17.75
N LEU A 126 5.38 -28.91 -17.55
CA LEU A 126 4.90 -28.22 -16.35
C LEU A 126 3.38 -28.16 -16.30
N LYS A 127 2.70 -27.89 -17.43
CA LYS A 127 1.24 -27.83 -17.50
C LYS A 127 0.58 -29.19 -17.27
N ASP A 128 1.20 -30.25 -17.78
CA ASP A 128 0.70 -31.62 -17.59
C ASP A 128 0.83 -32.08 -16.13
N ARG A 129 1.93 -31.69 -15.47
CA ARG A 129 2.26 -32.12 -14.11
C ARG A 129 1.65 -31.25 -13.01
N VAL A 130 1.53 -29.96 -13.27
CA VAL A 130 0.98 -28.98 -12.34
C VAL A 130 -0.11 -28.19 -13.07
N PRO A 131 -1.31 -28.76 -13.27
CA PRO A 131 -2.35 -28.12 -14.09
C PRO A 131 -2.82 -26.75 -13.57
N SER A 132 -2.61 -26.47 -12.28
CA SER A 132 -2.91 -25.20 -11.61
C SER A 132 -1.80 -24.15 -11.72
N ILE A 133 -0.68 -24.44 -12.40
CA ILE A 133 0.45 -23.52 -12.51
C ILE A 133 0.09 -22.32 -13.39
N ALA A 134 0.14 -21.12 -12.81
CA ALA A 134 0.07 -19.88 -13.58
C ALA A 134 1.41 -19.67 -14.31
N THR A 135 1.35 -19.44 -15.62
CA THR A 135 2.54 -19.24 -16.47
C THR A 135 2.57 -17.82 -16.99
N VAL A 136 3.76 -17.21 -16.99
CA VAL A 136 3.99 -15.88 -17.53
C VAL A 136 5.11 -15.99 -18.55
N SER A 137 4.84 -15.60 -19.80
CA SER A 137 5.85 -15.63 -20.85
C SER A 137 6.79 -14.42 -20.75
N MET A 138 8.09 -14.69 -20.73
CA MET A 138 9.13 -13.66 -20.83
C MET A 138 9.33 -13.15 -22.25
N ALA A 139 8.67 -13.75 -23.26
CA ALA A 139 8.65 -13.26 -24.64
C ALA A 139 7.75 -12.02 -24.84
N SER A 140 7.17 -11.46 -23.76
CA SER A 140 6.40 -10.22 -23.85
C SER A 140 7.31 -9.04 -24.24
N THR A 141 6.81 -8.14 -25.09
CA THR A 141 7.55 -6.95 -25.56
C THR A 141 8.09 -6.10 -24.41
N GLN A 142 7.33 -6.00 -23.32
CA GLN A 142 7.73 -5.27 -22.11
C GLN A 142 8.90 -5.95 -21.37
N ALA A 143 8.91 -7.27 -21.24
CA ALA A 143 10.03 -7.98 -20.61
C ALA A 143 11.30 -7.88 -21.46
N MET A 144 11.17 -7.96 -22.77
CA MET A 144 12.30 -7.78 -23.68
C MET A 144 12.87 -6.36 -23.63
N ALA A 145 12.01 -5.34 -23.43
CA ALA A 145 12.46 -3.97 -23.22
C ALA A 145 13.25 -3.82 -21.90
N ASP A 146 12.75 -4.39 -20.81
CA ASP A 146 13.42 -4.37 -19.50
C ASP A 146 14.78 -5.10 -19.55
N ILE A 147 14.82 -6.29 -20.18
CA ILE A 147 16.07 -7.03 -20.44
C ILE A 147 17.03 -6.18 -21.27
N GLY A 148 16.53 -5.49 -22.30
CA GLY A 148 17.33 -4.61 -23.13
C GLY A 148 17.99 -3.47 -22.34
N ILE A 149 17.26 -2.87 -21.40
CA ILE A 149 17.79 -1.84 -20.51
C ILE A 149 18.86 -2.43 -19.60
N PHE A 150 18.58 -3.54 -18.91
CA PHE A 150 19.53 -4.18 -18.00
C PHE A 150 20.83 -4.61 -18.70
N VAL A 151 20.72 -5.24 -19.88
CA VAL A 151 21.88 -5.65 -20.67
C VAL A 151 22.70 -4.43 -21.06
N LYS A 152 22.05 -3.36 -21.53
CA LYS A 152 22.73 -2.12 -21.91
C LYS A 152 23.46 -1.48 -20.73
N GLU A 153 22.80 -1.35 -19.58
CA GLU A 153 23.39 -0.77 -18.37
C GLU A 153 24.55 -1.62 -17.84
N THR A 154 24.41 -2.94 -17.84
CA THR A 154 25.45 -3.88 -17.40
C THR A 154 26.68 -3.81 -18.31
N LEU A 155 26.48 -3.78 -19.64
CA LEU A 155 27.58 -3.63 -20.59
C LEU A 155 28.30 -2.28 -20.42
N GLN A 156 27.55 -1.20 -20.16
CA GLN A 156 28.12 0.12 -19.86
C GLN A 156 28.91 0.13 -18.55
N GLU A 157 28.40 -0.51 -17.50
CA GLU A 157 29.09 -0.66 -16.23
C GLU A 157 30.38 -1.46 -16.37
N ARG A 158 30.33 -2.64 -17.02
CA ARG A 158 31.54 -3.46 -17.24
C ARG A 158 32.57 -2.76 -18.11
N ARG A 159 32.14 -1.92 -19.05
CA ARG A 159 33.06 -1.07 -19.82
C ARG A 159 33.69 0.01 -18.95
N ARG A 160 32.92 0.65 -18.06
CA ARG A 160 33.44 1.64 -17.10
C ARG A 160 34.45 1.04 -16.12
N ASN A 161 34.20 -0.19 -15.68
CA ASN A 161 35.04 -0.89 -14.70
C ASN A 161 36.24 -1.62 -15.32
N GLY A 162 36.35 -1.63 -16.65
CA GLY A 162 37.46 -2.25 -17.38
C GLY A 162 37.33 -3.76 -17.61
N ASP A 163 36.24 -4.38 -17.15
CA ASP A 163 35.94 -5.81 -17.32
C ASP A 163 35.57 -6.18 -18.78
N LEU A 164 35.10 -5.20 -19.55
CA LEU A 164 34.76 -5.35 -20.97
C LEU A 164 35.59 -4.37 -21.81
N ASN A 165 36.72 -4.86 -22.34
CA ASN A 165 37.69 -4.06 -23.08
C ASN A 165 37.57 -4.33 -24.60
N VAL A 166 36.59 -3.69 -25.24
CA VAL A 166 36.33 -3.81 -26.68
C VAL A 166 36.39 -2.42 -27.31
N GLU A 167 37.34 -2.20 -28.22
CA GLU A 167 37.59 -0.89 -28.84
C GLU A 167 36.55 -0.52 -29.92
N ASN A 168 35.96 -1.53 -30.58
CA ASN A 168 34.98 -1.33 -31.63
C ASN A 168 33.56 -1.28 -31.08
N ALA A 169 32.89 -0.13 -31.23
CA ALA A 169 31.52 0.08 -30.82
C ALA A 169 30.51 -0.87 -31.51
N SER A 170 30.77 -1.27 -32.76
CA SER A 170 29.86 -2.17 -33.48
C SER A 170 29.79 -3.56 -32.82
N ILE A 171 30.90 -4.03 -32.25
CA ILE A 171 30.96 -5.33 -31.57
C ILE A 171 30.14 -5.27 -30.26
N ILE A 172 30.12 -4.12 -29.59
CA ILE A 172 29.28 -3.93 -28.40
C ILE A 172 27.80 -3.98 -28.76
N ASP A 173 27.40 -3.36 -29.87
CA ASP A 173 26.03 -3.42 -30.35
C ASP A 173 25.64 -4.85 -30.77
N ASP A 174 26.54 -5.57 -31.45
CA ASP A 174 26.34 -6.97 -31.81
C ASP A 174 26.24 -7.88 -30.57
N VAL A 175 27.07 -7.65 -29.56
CA VAL A 175 27.02 -8.37 -28.27
C VAL A 175 25.74 -8.05 -27.52
N GLN A 176 25.33 -6.78 -27.47
CA GLN A 176 24.08 -6.37 -26.85
C GLN A 176 22.89 -7.05 -27.53
N GLN A 177 22.83 -7.02 -28.87
CA GLN A 177 21.77 -7.69 -29.61
C GLN A 177 21.81 -9.20 -29.44
N ALA A 178 22.99 -9.82 -29.46
CA ALA A 178 23.14 -11.24 -29.22
C ALA A 178 22.70 -11.62 -27.80
N LEU A 179 23.01 -10.82 -26.79
CA LEU A 179 22.58 -11.04 -25.41
C LEU A 179 21.08 -10.86 -25.26
N ILE A 180 20.46 -9.84 -25.87
CA ILE A 180 19.01 -9.64 -25.84
C ILE A 180 18.29 -10.78 -26.57
N ASN A 181 18.78 -11.17 -27.76
CA ASN A 181 18.18 -12.21 -28.57
C ASN A 181 18.39 -13.62 -28.00
N ARG A 182 19.50 -13.87 -27.28
CA ARG A 182 19.78 -15.13 -26.59
C ARG A 182 19.37 -15.14 -25.13
N ALA A 183 18.87 -14.02 -24.59
CA ALA A 183 18.34 -13.95 -23.23
C ALA A 183 16.98 -14.64 -23.12
N ASP A 184 16.69 -15.66 -23.96
CA ASP A 184 15.57 -16.61 -24.00
C ASP A 184 15.12 -17.06 -22.58
N GLY A 185 14.57 -16.12 -21.81
CA GLY A 185 14.37 -16.28 -20.40
C GLY A 185 15.63 -16.38 -19.51
N ILE A 186 16.66 -15.53 -19.61
CA ILE A 186 17.54 -15.33 -18.43
C ILE A 186 16.74 -14.47 -17.42
N HIS A 187 16.05 -15.15 -16.51
CA HIS A 187 15.03 -14.58 -15.62
C HIS A 187 15.64 -13.87 -14.41
N PHE A 188 16.00 -12.59 -14.54
CA PHE A 188 16.06 -11.71 -13.36
C PHE A 188 14.67 -11.14 -13.06
N ALA A 189 13.79 -11.99 -12.52
CA ALA A 189 12.45 -11.62 -12.13
C ALA A 189 12.41 -11.19 -10.66
N ILE A 190 12.99 -10.04 -10.31
CA ILE A 190 12.71 -9.40 -9.01
C ILE A 190 11.59 -8.36 -9.16
N ILE A 191 11.60 -7.58 -10.24
CA ILE A 191 10.65 -6.47 -10.43
C ILE A 191 9.25 -6.98 -10.87
N ARG A 192 9.17 -8.02 -11.72
CA ARG A 192 7.88 -8.67 -12.08
C ARG A 192 7.35 -9.64 -11.03
N LEU A 193 8.22 -10.15 -10.17
CA LEU A 193 7.80 -11.08 -9.15
C LEU A 193 7.15 -10.35 -7.96
N LEU A 194 7.56 -9.10 -7.71
CA LEU A 194 6.77 -8.16 -6.91
C LEU A 194 5.42 -7.82 -7.56
N LYS A 195 5.35 -7.78 -8.90
CA LYS A 195 4.11 -7.58 -9.68
C LYS A 195 3.13 -8.76 -9.50
N GLY A 196 3.61 -10.01 -9.57
CA GLY A 196 2.82 -11.22 -9.25
C GLY A 196 2.48 -11.40 -7.76
N LEU A 197 3.32 -10.90 -6.85
CA LEU A 197 3.02 -10.82 -5.42
C LEU A 197 1.96 -9.74 -5.12
N GLY A 198 1.88 -8.68 -5.94
CA GLY A 198 0.80 -7.69 -5.95
C GLY A 198 -0.53 -8.25 -6.48
N GLU A 199 -0.48 -9.10 -7.50
CA GLU A 199 -1.66 -9.71 -8.16
C GLU A 199 -2.47 -10.68 -7.27
N ARG A 200 -1.97 -11.13 -6.10
CA ARG A 200 -2.77 -11.93 -5.14
C ARG A 200 -3.41 -11.14 -3.99
N TYR A 201 -3.20 -9.82 -3.92
CA TYR A 201 -3.95 -8.92 -3.01
C TYR A 201 -4.95 -8.03 -3.74
N CYS A 202 -4.99 -8.12 -5.07
CA CYS A 202 -5.68 -7.19 -5.95
C CYS A 202 -6.35 -8.06 -7.03
N ALA A 203 -7.67 -8.28 -6.93
CA ALA A 203 -8.41 -9.32 -7.64
C ALA A 203 -8.57 -9.08 -9.16
N ASP A 204 -8.27 -7.86 -9.62
CA ASP A 204 -8.27 -7.45 -11.01
C ASP A 204 -7.26 -6.30 -11.27
N GLN A 205 -7.16 -5.84 -12.52
CA GLN A 205 -6.24 -4.77 -12.91
C GLN A 205 -6.53 -3.42 -12.22
N ASN A 206 -7.79 -3.09 -11.99
CA ASN A 206 -8.18 -1.87 -11.27
C ASN A 206 -7.73 -1.97 -9.81
N ASP A 207 -7.78 -3.16 -9.24
CA ASP A 207 -7.21 -3.44 -7.95
C ASP A 207 -5.69 -3.19 -7.94
N LEU A 208 -4.96 -3.62 -8.97
CA LEU A 208 -3.51 -3.44 -9.04
C LEU A 208 -3.11 -1.96 -9.14
N ILE A 209 -3.91 -1.14 -9.86
CA ILE A 209 -3.74 0.31 -9.91
C ILE A 209 -3.93 0.93 -8.51
N ARG A 210 -4.96 0.51 -7.76
CA ARG A 210 -5.19 1.00 -6.39
C ARG A 210 -4.06 0.57 -5.44
N CYS A 211 -3.58 -0.66 -5.58
CA CYS A 211 -2.51 -1.22 -4.75
C CYS A 211 -1.16 -0.55 -5.01
N SER A 212 -0.79 -0.32 -6.28
CA SER A 212 0.42 0.44 -6.65
C SER A 212 0.34 1.87 -6.14
N ALA A 213 -0.83 2.51 -6.29
CA ALA A 213 -1.06 3.86 -5.80
C ALA A 213 -0.92 3.97 -4.27
N MET A 214 -1.43 2.98 -3.52
CA MET A 214 -1.29 2.90 -2.07
C MET A 214 0.18 2.75 -1.62
N LYS A 215 0.94 1.90 -2.34
CA LYS A 215 2.33 1.58 -2.01
C LYS A 215 3.35 2.62 -2.46
N GLY A 216 2.95 3.55 -3.33
CA GLY A 216 3.87 4.52 -3.94
C GLY A 216 4.68 3.94 -5.10
N ASP A 217 4.26 2.81 -5.68
CA ASP A 217 4.97 2.14 -6.77
C ASP A 217 4.67 2.84 -8.11
N LEU A 218 5.45 3.88 -8.40
CA LEU A 218 5.21 4.79 -9.51
C LEU A 218 5.49 4.15 -10.87
N ASP A 219 6.51 3.29 -10.95
CA ASP A 219 6.86 2.56 -12.16
C ASP A 219 5.78 1.56 -12.55
N LEU A 220 5.24 0.82 -11.56
CA LEU A 220 4.12 -0.08 -11.79
C LEU A 220 2.87 0.70 -12.18
N LEU A 221 2.60 1.82 -11.50
CA LEU A 221 1.45 2.66 -11.80
C LEU A 221 1.51 3.20 -13.23
N ASP A 222 2.64 3.76 -13.66
CA ASP A 222 2.81 4.28 -15.03
C ASP A 222 2.63 3.17 -16.06
N ALA A 223 3.24 2.01 -15.85
CA ALA A 223 3.06 0.85 -16.74
C ALA A 223 1.60 0.40 -16.84
N LEU A 224 0.80 0.52 -15.78
CA LEU A 224 -0.62 0.17 -15.78
C LEU A 224 -1.50 1.25 -16.44
N LEU A 225 -1.13 2.53 -16.29
CA LEU A 225 -1.88 3.67 -16.82
C LEU A 225 -1.54 4.00 -18.29
N ASP A 226 -0.42 3.52 -18.81
CA ASP A 226 -0.02 3.74 -20.21
C ASP A 226 -0.60 2.68 -21.17
N GLY A 227 -1.06 1.54 -20.65
CA GLY A 227 -1.54 0.43 -21.47
C GLY A 227 -3.01 0.47 -21.89
N ILE A 228 -3.90 1.18 -21.17
CA ILE A 228 -5.36 1.04 -21.31
C ILE A 228 -6.13 2.33 -20.96
N SER A 229 -7.31 2.51 -21.54
CA SER A 229 -8.34 3.45 -21.07
C SER A 229 -8.86 3.06 -19.69
N THR A 230 -8.32 3.64 -18.62
CA THR A 230 -8.87 3.51 -17.26
C THR A 230 -10.10 4.37 -17.05
N ASP A 231 -11.15 3.83 -16.43
CA ASP A 231 -12.34 4.60 -16.10
C ASP A 231 -12.11 5.57 -14.92
N GLU A 232 -12.93 6.61 -14.83
CA GLU A 232 -12.83 7.64 -13.79
C GLU A 232 -12.91 7.04 -12.37
N THR A 233 -13.71 6.00 -12.17
CA THR A 233 -13.92 5.37 -10.85
C THR A 233 -12.63 4.75 -10.33
N THR A 234 -11.89 4.07 -11.21
CA THR A 234 -10.60 3.45 -10.90
C THR A 234 -9.57 4.51 -10.52
N LEU A 235 -9.46 5.57 -11.32
CA LEU A 235 -8.54 6.68 -11.07
C LEU A 235 -8.86 7.40 -9.74
N VAL A 236 -10.13 7.66 -9.46
CA VAL A 236 -10.57 8.27 -8.18
C VAL A 236 -10.27 7.36 -7.00
N SER A 237 -10.52 6.05 -7.14
CA SER A 237 -10.24 5.07 -6.09
C SER A 237 -8.74 4.93 -5.80
N ALA A 238 -7.91 4.94 -6.85
CA ALA A 238 -6.46 4.95 -6.72
C ALA A 238 -5.96 6.24 -6.06
N LEU A 239 -6.51 7.39 -6.45
CA LEU A 239 -6.20 8.69 -5.86
C LEU A 239 -6.56 8.71 -4.37
N TYR A 240 -7.72 8.17 -3.99
CA TYR A 240 -8.14 8.02 -2.59
C TYR A 240 -7.11 7.22 -1.79
N LYS A 241 -6.66 6.07 -2.32
CA LYS A 241 -5.67 5.20 -1.65
C LYS A 241 -4.31 5.88 -1.49
N ALA A 242 -3.79 6.47 -2.55
CA ALA A 242 -2.54 7.22 -2.52
C ALA A 242 -2.59 8.39 -1.53
N SER A 243 -3.72 9.09 -1.48
CA SER A 243 -3.90 10.24 -0.59
C SER A 243 -3.89 9.86 0.88
N GLY A 244 -4.53 8.75 1.26
CA GLY A 244 -4.48 8.23 2.63
C GLY A 244 -3.13 7.67 3.06
N HIS A 245 -2.18 7.51 2.13
CA HIS A 245 -0.82 7.01 2.42
C HIS A 245 0.26 8.08 2.13
N GLY A 246 -0.14 9.31 1.82
CA GLY A 246 0.80 10.42 1.60
C GLY A 246 1.69 10.25 0.37
N GLN A 247 1.27 9.50 -0.65
CA GLN A 247 2.09 9.19 -1.83
C GLN A 247 2.08 10.35 -2.84
N VAL A 248 2.91 11.35 -2.60
CA VAL A 248 2.89 12.63 -3.33
C VAL A 248 3.04 12.48 -4.84
N GLU A 249 4.08 11.77 -5.27
CA GLU A 249 4.41 11.65 -6.70
C GLU A 249 3.31 10.86 -7.46
N VAL A 250 2.78 9.82 -6.83
CA VAL A 250 1.65 9.04 -7.34
C VAL A 250 0.40 9.90 -7.51
N VAL A 251 0.07 10.74 -6.54
CA VAL A 251 -1.11 11.62 -6.63
C VAL A 251 -0.96 12.62 -7.76
N ASN A 252 0.20 13.26 -7.89
CA ASN A 252 0.46 14.16 -9.02
C ASN A 252 0.29 13.44 -10.36
N ARG A 253 0.76 12.19 -10.46
CA ARG A 253 0.60 11.37 -11.66
C ARG A 253 -0.87 11.05 -11.96
N LEU A 254 -1.64 10.64 -10.95
CA LEU A 254 -3.06 10.33 -11.09
C LEU A 254 -3.88 11.56 -11.50
N ILE A 255 -3.60 12.73 -10.92
CA ILE A 255 -4.25 14.00 -11.29
C ILE A 255 -3.91 14.36 -12.75
N ALA A 256 -2.65 14.19 -13.17
CA ALA A 256 -2.24 14.42 -14.56
C ALA A 256 -2.94 13.47 -15.55
N LYS A 257 -3.29 12.25 -15.11
CA LYS A 257 -4.08 11.28 -15.87
C LYS A 257 -5.59 11.52 -15.79
N GLY A 258 -6.04 12.59 -15.15
CA GLY A 258 -7.43 13.02 -15.09
C GLY A 258 -8.22 12.52 -13.88
N ALA A 259 -7.56 11.99 -12.85
CA ALA A 259 -8.23 11.63 -11.61
C ALA A 259 -8.89 12.86 -10.98
N ASN A 260 -10.18 12.75 -10.65
CA ASN A 260 -10.94 13.85 -10.09
C ASN A 260 -10.63 14.06 -8.61
N VAL A 261 -9.79 15.07 -8.32
CA VAL A 261 -9.33 15.41 -6.96
C VAL A 261 -10.46 15.79 -6.00
N LYS A 262 -11.63 16.21 -6.52
CA LYS A 262 -12.78 16.61 -5.72
C LYS A 262 -13.54 15.43 -5.09
N LYS A 263 -13.20 14.18 -5.47
CA LYS A 263 -13.88 12.98 -5.00
C LYS A 263 -13.06 12.26 -3.92
N GLY A 264 -13.16 12.71 -2.67
CA GLY A 264 -12.75 11.98 -1.47
C GLY A 264 -11.25 11.93 -1.16
N ALA A 265 -10.38 12.53 -1.98
CA ALA A 265 -8.94 12.60 -1.73
C ALA A 265 -8.61 13.34 -0.41
N LEU A 266 -9.26 14.48 -0.17
CA LEU A 266 -9.09 15.27 1.06
C LEU A 266 -9.49 14.48 2.31
N ARG A 267 -10.66 13.84 2.30
CA ARG A 267 -11.09 12.93 3.38
C ARG A 267 -10.06 11.85 3.69
N ALA A 268 -9.51 11.20 2.66
CA ALA A 268 -8.51 10.14 2.86
C ALA A 268 -7.24 10.67 3.53
N ALA A 269 -6.72 11.81 3.05
CA ALA A 269 -5.53 12.45 3.61
C ALA A 269 -5.74 12.94 5.05
N SER A 270 -6.94 13.47 5.34
CA SER A 270 -7.32 13.97 6.67
C SER A 270 -7.44 12.85 7.70
N ALA A 271 -7.97 11.69 7.28
CA ALA A 271 -8.11 10.52 8.14
C ALA A 271 -6.77 9.93 8.65
N HIS A 272 -5.65 10.23 7.95
CA HIS A 272 -4.32 9.68 8.23
C HIS A 272 -3.29 10.74 8.65
N ASP A 273 -3.77 11.94 9.02
CA ASP A 273 -2.95 13.04 9.57
C ASP A 273 -1.81 13.52 8.65
N HIS A 274 -2.10 13.71 7.36
CA HIS A 274 -1.12 14.18 6.37
C HIS A 274 -1.31 15.68 6.04
N ALA A 275 -0.97 16.57 6.97
CA ALA A 275 -1.22 18.02 6.85
C ALA A 275 -0.62 18.68 5.60
N GLU A 276 0.65 18.40 5.27
CA GLU A 276 1.28 18.90 4.04
C GLU A 276 0.60 18.38 2.78
N PHE A 277 0.03 17.19 2.87
CA PHE A 277 -0.66 16.56 1.76
C PHE A 277 -2.04 17.17 1.49
N VAL A 278 -2.75 17.57 2.56
CA VAL A 278 -3.98 18.34 2.46
C VAL A 278 -3.74 19.66 1.73
N LYS A 279 -2.65 20.37 2.05
CA LYS A 279 -2.28 21.63 1.35
C LYS A 279 -2.06 21.40 -0.15
N LEU A 280 -1.39 20.31 -0.51
CA LEU A 280 -1.18 19.92 -1.92
C LEU A 280 -2.51 19.68 -2.63
N LEU A 281 -3.41 18.88 -2.05
CA LEU A 281 -4.71 18.57 -2.66
C LEU A 281 -5.59 19.82 -2.83
N LEU A 282 -5.56 20.74 -1.86
CA LEU A 282 -6.24 22.04 -1.98
C LEU A 282 -5.65 22.88 -3.12
N SER A 283 -4.33 22.92 -3.26
CA SER A 283 -3.67 23.62 -4.37
C SER A 283 -3.99 23.02 -5.74
N ALA A 284 -4.30 21.72 -5.79
CA ALA A 284 -4.74 21.02 -6.98
C ALA A 284 -6.24 21.22 -7.30
N GLY A 285 -6.96 22.01 -6.50
CA GLY A 285 -8.37 22.37 -6.74
C GLY A 285 -9.38 21.40 -6.11
N ALA A 286 -9.01 20.70 -5.04
CA ALA A 286 -9.97 19.94 -4.25
C ALA A 286 -10.94 20.89 -3.52
N ASP A 287 -12.23 20.57 -3.60
CA ASP A 287 -13.27 21.32 -2.88
C ASP A 287 -13.47 20.72 -1.48
N VAL A 288 -13.51 21.56 -0.45
CA VAL A 288 -13.79 21.12 0.92
C VAL A 288 -15.30 21.01 1.13
N ASN A 289 -15.77 19.81 1.49
CA ASN A 289 -17.15 19.57 1.88
C ASN A 289 -17.28 19.37 3.41
N MET A 290 -18.52 19.16 3.86
CA MET A 290 -18.83 19.00 5.29
C MET A 290 -18.20 17.73 5.89
N GLU A 291 -18.16 16.63 5.14
CA GLU A 291 -17.60 15.36 5.61
C GLU A 291 -16.08 15.46 5.78
N ASP A 292 -15.38 16.17 4.89
CA ASP A 292 -13.93 16.40 5.01
C ASP A 292 -13.59 17.13 6.32
N LEU A 293 -14.35 18.17 6.65
CA LEU A 293 -14.19 18.91 7.90
C LEU A 293 -14.58 18.09 9.13
N GLU A 294 -15.67 17.32 9.05
CA GLU A 294 -16.10 16.46 10.16
C GLU A 294 -15.11 15.35 10.49
N GLU A 295 -14.44 14.77 9.48
CA GLU A 295 -13.36 13.77 9.65
C GLU A 295 -12.14 14.37 10.37
N ALA A 296 -11.92 15.69 10.21
CA ALA A 296 -10.83 16.42 10.84
C ALA A 296 -11.18 16.99 12.23
N LEU A 297 -12.40 16.80 12.76
CA LEU A 297 -12.86 17.34 14.06
C LEU A 297 -12.22 16.68 15.30
N GLY A 298 -11.04 16.05 15.18
CA GLY A 298 -10.27 15.51 16.30
C GLY A 298 -9.31 16.54 16.89
N ASP A 299 -9.12 16.54 18.22
CA ASP A 299 -8.20 17.46 18.91
C ASP A 299 -6.74 17.29 18.46
N ASP A 300 -6.39 16.11 17.95
CA ASP A 300 -5.09 15.75 17.40
C ASP A 300 -4.85 16.30 15.98
N ARG A 301 -5.89 16.77 15.29
CA ARG A 301 -5.85 17.15 13.85
C ARG A 301 -6.17 18.61 13.59
N ILE A 302 -5.95 19.48 14.59
CA ILE A 302 -6.35 20.88 14.52
C ILE A 302 -5.68 21.65 13.36
N GLU A 303 -4.45 21.29 12.97
CA GLU A 303 -3.77 21.90 11.81
C GLU A 303 -4.49 21.59 10.49
N ILE A 304 -4.86 20.33 10.29
CA ILE A 304 -5.64 19.89 9.12
C ILE A 304 -7.01 20.57 9.13
N PHE A 305 -7.69 20.54 10.27
CA PHE A 305 -8.99 21.18 10.42
C PHE A 305 -8.95 22.68 10.07
N THR A 306 -7.91 23.39 10.53
CA THR A 306 -7.72 24.81 10.25
C THR A 306 -7.48 25.04 8.75
N SER A 307 -6.64 24.22 8.11
CA SER A 307 -6.35 24.31 6.68
C SER A 307 -7.60 24.07 5.82
N LEU A 308 -8.39 23.05 6.15
CA LEU A 308 -9.67 22.77 5.49
C LEU A 308 -10.69 23.89 5.74
N SER A 309 -10.76 24.41 6.97
CA SER A 309 -11.70 25.48 7.32
C SER A 309 -11.42 26.75 6.54
N LEU A 310 -10.14 27.08 6.29
CA LEU A 310 -9.74 28.23 5.48
C LEU A 310 -10.21 28.09 4.02
N ALA A 311 -10.13 26.89 3.46
CA ALA A 311 -10.53 26.61 2.08
C ALA A 311 -12.05 26.35 1.92
N ALA A 312 -12.77 26.10 3.02
CA ALA A 312 -14.19 25.80 2.98
C ALA A 312 -15.07 27.02 2.69
N GLY A 313 -16.14 26.79 1.92
CA GLY A 313 -17.20 27.76 1.69
C GLY A 313 -17.97 28.12 2.98
N ALA A 314 -18.59 29.30 2.99
CA ALA A 314 -19.30 29.82 4.16
C ALA A 314 -20.39 28.87 4.69
N ASP A 315 -21.22 28.30 3.80
CA ASP A 315 -22.27 27.36 4.20
C ASP A 315 -21.72 26.13 4.94
N VAL A 316 -20.65 25.53 4.39
CA VAL A 316 -19.98 24.37 5.00
C VAL A 316 -19.45 24.74 6.40
N LYS A 317 -18.73 25.87 6.52
CA LYS A 317 -18.22 26.36 7.81
C LYS A 317 -19.33 26.53 8.84
N ASN A 318 -20.45 27.14 8.47
CA ASN A 318 -21.55 27.43 9.39
C ASN A 318 -22.25 26.14 9.87
N ARG A 319 -22.42 25.15 8.98
CA ARG A 319 -22.98 23.84 9.34
C ARG A 319 -22.06 23.05 10.28
N VAL A 320 -20.75 23.04 9.99
CA VAL A 320 -19.74 22.39 10.85
C VAL A 320 -19.64 23.12 12.20
N LEU A 321 -19.73 24.46 12.23
CA LEU A 321 -19.74 25.24 13.46
C LEU A 321 -20.90 24.83 14.37
N ASN A 322 -22.09 24.66 13.81
CA ASN A 322 -23.25 24.18 14.57
C ASN A 322 -22.99 22.79 15.17
N ARG A 323 -22.43 21.86 14.39
CA ARG A 323 -22.09 20.51 14.88
C ARG A 323 -21.03 20.52 15.98
N ALA A 324 -19.94 21.27 15.80
CA ALA A 324 -18.89 21.43 16.81
C ALA A 324 -19.45 22.03 18.10
N SER A 325 -20.39 22.98 17.96
CA SER A 325 -21.12 23.59 19.09
C SER A 325 -21.97 22.58 19.83
N ILE A 326 -22.69 21.69 19.14
CA ILE A 326 -23.47 20.61 19.79
C ILE A 326 -22.53 19.67 20.56
N LYS A 327 -21.41 19.30 19.95
CA LYS A 327 -20.44 18.34 20.51
C LYS A 327 -19.55 18.92 21.62
N GLY A 328 -19.51 20.24 21.82
CA GLY A 328 -18.64 20.87 22.83
C GLY A 328 -17.17 21.02 22.38
N GLN A 329 -16.90 20.98 21.09
CA GLN A 329 -15.53 20.99 20.53
C GLN A 329 -14.99 22.43 20.45
N THR A 330 -14.43 22.90 21.57
CA THR A 330 -14.05 24.30 21.77
C THR A 330 -12.96 24.77 20.79
N GLU A 331 -11.93 23.97 20.53
CA GLU A 331 -10.85 24.36 19.61
C GLU A 331 -11.31 24.43 18.15
N ALA A 332 -12.16 23.50 17.71
CA ALA A 332 -12.80 23.56 16.40
C ALA A 332 -13.68 24.80 16.23
N VAL A 333 -14.44 25.17 17.27
CA VAL A 333 -15.21 26.43 17.28
C VAL A 333 -14.30 27.64 17.12
N LYS A 334 -13.18 27.72 17.87
CA LYS A 334 -12.21 28.82 17.73
C LYS A 334 -11.67 28.93 16.31
N ALA A 335 -11.26 27.80 15.73
CA ALA A 335 -10.71 27.75 14.37
C ALA A 335 -11.74 28.18 13.32
N LEU A 336 -13.00 27.77 13.44
CA LEU A 336 -14.06 28.16 12.49
C LEU A 336 -14.40 29.66 12.60
N LEU A 337 -14.47 30.20 13.81
CA LEU A 337 -14.71 31.63 14.03
C LEU A 337 -13.58 32.49 13.46
N SER A 338 -12.32 32.07 13.61
CA SER A 338 -11.17 32.82 13.09
C SER A 338 -11.14 32.91 11.56
N VAL A 339 -11.78 31.97 10.85
CA VAL A 339 -11.93 31.99 9.39
C VAL A 339 -13.31 32.48 8.92
N GLY A 340 -14.06 33.16 9.80
CA GLY A 340 -15.29 33.87 9.45
C GLY A 340 -16.55 33.02 9.38
N ALA A 341 -16.65 31.92 10.14
CA ALA A 341 -17.92 31.25 10.35
C ALA A 341 -18.90 32.14 11.16
N ASP A 342 -20.17 32.13 10.79
CA ASP A 342 -21.21 32.95 11.41
C ASP A 342 -21.93 32.20 12.53
N ALA A 343 -21.67 32.62 13.78
CA ALA A 343 -22.28 32.07 14.98
C ALA A 343 -23.80 32.29 15.07
N ASN A 344 -24.34 33.26 14.33
CA ASN A 344 -25.76 33.63 14.37
C ASN A 344 -26.66 32.62 13.66
N LEU A 345 -26.10 31.75 12.81
CA LEU A 345 -26.82 30.72 12.06
C LEU A 345 -27.09 29.46 12.91
N GLY A 346 -27.58 29.68 14.12
CA GLY A 346 -28.04 28.62 15.03
C GLY A 346 -26.97 27.98 15.92
N ALA A 347 -25.67 28.25 15.70
CA ALA A 347 -24.59 27.65 16.52
C ALA A 347 -24.67 28.07 17.99
N LEU A 348 -24.94 29.36 18.27
CA LEU A 348 -25.14 29.87 19.63
C LEU A 348 -26.34 29.22 20.33
N HIS A 349 -27.42 28.93 19.59
CA HIS A 349 -28.60 28.25 20.13
C HIS A 349 -28.27 26.81 20.53
N SER A 350 -27.54 26.09 19.66
CA SER A 350 -27.07 24.74 19.93
C SER A 350 -26.16 24.69 21.16
N ALA A 351 -25.15 25.58 21.25
CA ALA A 351 -24.26 25.65 22.41
C ALA A 351 -25.03 25.97 23.71
N SER A 352 -26.04 26.83 23.64
CA SER A 352 -26.90 27.19 24.77
C SER A 352 -27.78 26.03 25.23
N ARG A 353 -28.30 25.23 24.29
CA ARG A 353 -29.09 24.02 24.57
C ARG A 353 -28.26 22.95 25.28
N GLU A 354 -27.13 22.58 24.70
CA GLU A 354 -26.25 21.53 25.24
C GLU A 354 -25.49 22.01 26.48
N GLY A 355 -25.35 23.33 26.57
CA GLY A 355 -24.88 24.04 27.74
C GLY A 355 -23.37 24.14 27.85
N HIS A 356 -22.73 24.43 26.72
CA HIS A 356 -21.27 24.57 26.59
C HIS A 356 -20.86 26.02 26.85
N ILE A 357 -20.67 26.36 28.13
CA ILE A 357 -20.40 27.74 28.59
C ILE A 357 -19.23 28.40 27.84
N GLU A 358 -18.13 27.67 27.65
CA GLU A 358 -16.93 28.24 27.03
C GLU A 358 -17.15 28.60 25.55
N ILE A 359 -17.89 27.76 24.82
CA ILE A 359 -18.30 28.04 23.44
C ILE A 359 -19.24 29.25 23.37
N ILE A 360 -20.16 29.41 24.32
CA ILE A 360 -21.04 30.59 24.39
C ILE A 360 -20.24 31.87 24.59
N LYS A 361 -19.23 31.86 25.47
CA LYS A 361 -18.33 33.01 25.65
C LYS A 361 -17.58 33.34 24.36
N LEU A 362 -17.08 32.33 23.65
CA LEU A 362 -16.40 32.53 22.36
C LEU A 362 -17.33 33.19 21.34
N PHE A 363 -18.60 32.79 21.27
CA PHE A 363 -19.57 33.42 20.40
C PHE A 363 -19.87 34.87 20.78
N ILE A 364 -20.04 35.17 22.06
CA ILE A 364 -20.23 36.55 22.52
C ILE A 364 -19.01 37.42 22.18
N LEU A 365 -17.80 36.90 22.40
CA LEU A 365 -16.54 37.58 22.04
C LEU A 365 -16.41 37.80 20.53
N ALA A 366 -16.90 36.86 19.72
CA ALA A 366 -16.96 36.98 18.27
C ALA A 366 -18.11 37.88 17.77
N GLY A 367 -18.88 38.50 18.68
CA GLY A 367 -19.96 39.43 18.32
C GLY A 367 -21.27 38.76 17.90
N ALA A 368 -21.52 37.52 18.31
CA ALA A 368 -22.79 36.87 18.07
C ALA A 368 -23.95 37.64 18.72
N ASP A 369 -25.05 37.79 17.99
CA ASP A 369 -26.28 38.40 18.47
C ASP A 369 -27.01 37.43 19.41
N VAL A 370 -26.89 37.68 20.71
CA VAL A 370 -27.55 36.91 21.77
C VAL A 370 -29.08 37.05 21.77
N ARG A 371 -29.64 37.93 20.92
CA ARG A 371 -31.08 38.12 20.71
C ARG A 371 -31.56 37.54 19.39
N ALA A 372 -30.65 37.03 18.54
CA ALA A 372 -31.02 36.38 17.30
C ALA A 372 -32.01 35.24 17.58
N ARG A 373 -33.02 35.10 16.71
CA ARG A 373 -34.01 34.04 16.84
C ARG A 373 -33.59 32.84 16.00
N SER A 374 -33.81 31.64 16.52
CA SER A 374 -33.45 30.40 15.81
C SER A 374 -34.12 30.31 14.46
N ILE A 375 -33.33 30.06 13.43
CA ILE A 375 -33.79 29.85 12.04
C ILE A 375 -34.28 28.40 11.78
N PHE A 376 -34.07 27.48 12.74
CA PHE A 376 -34.44 26.08 12.65
C PHE A 376 -35.40 25.67 13.79
N GLY A 377 -36.46 24.91 13.47
CA GLY A 377 -37.46 24.42 14.44
C GLY A 377 -38.81 25.16 14.38
N ARG A 378 -39.84 24.63 15.07
CA ARG A 378 -41.21 25.20 15.04
C ARG A 378 -41.38 26.49 15.85
N GLY A 379 -40.38 26.88 16.65
CA GLY A 379 -40.39 28.12 17.40
C GLY A 379 -39.13 28.92 17.10
N GLN A 380 -39.32 30.22 16.86
CA GLN A 380 -38.23 31.18 16.77
C GLN A 380 -37.81 31.52 18.20
N TYR A 381 -36.87 30.78 18.76
CA TYR A 381 -36.42 30.99 20.14
C TYR A 381 -35.11 31.75 20.19
N THR A 382 -34.89 32.59 21.19
CA THR A 382 -33.58 33.17 21.47
C THR A 382 -32.66 32.11 22.12
N PRO A 383 -31.32 32.28 22.12
CA PRO A 383 -30.42 31.39 22.85
C PRO A 383 -30.79 31.24 24.33
N LEU A 384 -31.27 32.32 24.95
CA LEU A 384 -31.73 32.33 26.34
C LEU A 384 -32.95 31.43 26.55
N GLN A 385 -33.97 31.54 25.69
CA GLN A 385 -35.16 30.69 25.75
C GLN A 385 -34.82 29.21 25.51
N VAL A 386 -33.87 28.93 24.62
CA VAL A 386 -33.42 27.55 24.36
C VAL A 386 -32.68 26.97 25.58
N ALA A 387 -31.81 27.74 26.23
CA ALA A 387 -31.13 27.31 27.45
C ALA A 387 -32.11 27.02 28.59
N ASP A 388 -33.14 27.84 28.74
CA ASP A 388 -34.19 27.69 29.74
C ASP A 388 -34.99 26.39 29.52
N GLN A 389 -35.45 26.14 28.29
CA GLN A 389 -36.18 24.92 27.93
C GLN A 389 -35.36 23.63 28.09
N ALA A 390 -34.03 23.71 27.94
CA ALA A 390 -33.13 22.56 28.08
C ALA A 390 -32.76 22.23 29.54
N GLY A 391 -33.51 22.77 30.52
CA GLY A 391 -33.25 22.57 31.95
C GLY A 391 -32.52 23.73 32.63
N GLY A 392 -32.49 24.91 31.99
CA GLY A 392 -32.18 26.19 32.63
C GLY A 392 -30.88 26.19 33.43
N LYS A 393 -29.75 25.87 32.79
CA LYS A 393 -28.44 25.96 33.46
C LYS A 393 -28.22 27.42 33.90
N GLU A 394 -28.40 27.69 35.19
CA GLU A 394 -28.38 29.04 35.79
C GLU A 394 -27.17 29.88 35.34
N ALA A 395 -25.99 29.24 35.22
CA ALA A 395 -24.77 29.90 34.74
C ALA A 395 -24.89 30.43 33.30
N ILE A 396 -25.60 29.73 32.42
CA ILE A 396 -25.81 30.12 31.02
C ILE A 396 -26.86 31.22 30.91
N VAL A 397 -27.95 31.08 31.67
CA VAL A 397 -29.00 32.12 31.76
C VAL A 397 -28.39 33.44 32.23
N ARG A 398 -27.55 33.40 33.26
CA ARG A 398 -26.79 34.58 33.73
C ARG A 398 -25.85 35.11 32.66
N LEU A 399 -25.01 34.25 32.07
CA LEU A 399 -24.07 34.65 31.03
C LEU A 399 -24.75 35.36 29.85
N LEU A 400 -25.86 34.83 29.36
CA LEU A 400 -26.61 35.43 28.25
C LEU A 400 -27.29 36.74 28.66
N ARG A 401 -27.85 36.84 29.87
CA ARG A 401 -28.43 38.09 30.39
C ARG A 401 -27.39 39.18 30.57
N ASP A 402 -26.21 38.83 31.10
CA ASP A 402 -25.08 39.76 31.28
C ASP A 402 -24.58 40.28 29.92
N ALA A 403 -24.68 39.44 28.87
CA ALA A 403 -24.43 39.83 27.49
C ALA A 403 -25.60 40.60 26.82
N GLY A 404 -26.68 40.88 27.56
CA GLY A 404 -27.81 41.69 27.10
C GLY A 404 -28.97 40.91 26.46
N ALA A 405 -29.00 39.58 26.56
CA ALA A 405 -30.14 38.78 26.12
C ALA A 405 -31.38 39.08 26.98
N GLN A 406 -32.54 39.14 26.33
CA GLN A 406 -33.84 39.36 26.97
C GLN A 406 -34.75 38.18 26.66
N TRP A 407 -35.79 38.03 27.49
CA TRP A 407 -36.72 36.91 27.40
C TRP A 407 -37.64 37.01 26.19
#